data_AF-A0A352WSB1-F1
#
_entry.id   AF-A0A352WSB1-F1
#
_cell.length_a   1.000
_cell.length_b   1.000
_cell.length_c   1.000
_cell.angle_alpha   90.00
_cell.angle_beta   90.00
_cell.angle_gamma   90.00
#
_symmetry.space_group_name_H-M   'P 1'
#
loop_
_entity.id
_entity.type
_entity.pdbx_description
1 polymer ?
#
loop_
_entity_poly.entity_id
_entity_poly.type
_entity_poly.pdbx_seq_one_letter_code
_entity_poly.pdbx_strand_id
1 'polypeptide(L)'
;MSKLVFQEKSPTQSALGGLYESLSRRTQASPVGNCPLDVCASYLRMCRAQSCGKCVPCRIGLSTLSNLLDKIAEGEGDESTLELLENTASVIADTADCAIGYEAADSVLQALSGFRDDFISHLKKGVCSASFSSVPCVSRCPA
;
A
#
# COMPACT_ATOMS: atom_id res chain seq x y z
N MET A 1 -33.75 -4.89 -32.40
CA MET A 1 -33.46 -6.30 -32.06
C MET A 1 -31.95 -6.46 -31.87
N SER A 2 -31.43 -6.19 -30.67
CA SER A 2 -30.01 -6.39 -30.37
C SER A 2 -29.70 -7.89 -30.29
N LYS A 3 -28.81 -8.37 -31.15
CA LYS A 3 -28.29 -9.75 -31.11
C LYS A 3 -27.66 -9.99 -29.73
N LEU A 4 -28.24 -10.88 -28.92
CA LEU A 4 -27.58 -11.41 -27.74
C LEU A 4 -26.40 -12.27 -28.22
N VAL A 5 -25.19 -11.75 -28.06
CA VAL A 5 -23.96 -12.50 -28.34
C VAL A 5 -23.58 -13.23 -27.06
N PHE A 6 -23.78 -14.55 -27.03
CA PHE A 6 -23.16 -15.39 -26.02
C PHE A 6 -21.67 -15.46 -26.35
N GLN A 7 -20.87 -14.66 -25.66
CA GLN A 7 -19.42 -14.83 -25.67
C GLN A 7 -19.09 -16.04 -24.79
N GLU A 8 -18.99 -17.22 -25.41
CA GLU A 8 -18.34 -18.35 -24.76
C GLU A 8 -16.90 -17.94 -24.42
N LYS A 9 -16.57 -17.97 -23.13
CA LYS A 9 -15.23 -17.59 -22.66
C LYS A 9 -14.21 -18.53 -23.32
N SER A 10 -13.20 -17.96 -23.96
CA SER A 10 -12.11 -18.78 -24.50
C SER A 10 -11.43 -19.57 -23.35
N PRO A 11 -10.76 -20.70 -23.64
CA PRO A 11 -10.04 -21.46 -22.62
C PRO A 11 -9.09 -20.58 -21.79
N THR A 12 -8.45 -19.60 -22.45
CA THR A 12 -7.59 -18.59 -21.82
C THR A 12 -8.37 -17.68 -20.87
N GLN A 13 -9.55 -17.20 -21.25
CA GLN A 13 -10.39 -16.35 -20.40
C GLN A 13 -10.92 -17.10 -19.17
N SER A 14 -11.23 -18.40 -19.32
CA SER A 14 -11.62 -19.25 -18.19
C SER A 14 -10.45 -19.45 -17.21
N ALA A 15 -9.26 -19.76 -17.73
CA ALA A 15 -8.04 -19.90 -16.91
C ALA A 15 -7.66 -18.59 -16.20
N LEU A 16 -7.72 -17.44 -16.88
CA LEU A 16 -7.51 -16.12 -16.28
C LEU A 16 -8.54 -15.82 -15.19
N GLY A 17 -9.81 -16.17 -15.40
CA GLY A 17 -10.85 -16.06 -14.37
C GLY A 17 -10.49 -16.84 -13.11
N GLY A 18 -10.04 -18.09 -13.25
CA GLY A 18 -9.57 -18.91 -12.12
C GLY A 18 -8.36 -18.32 -11.39
N LEU A 19 -7.44 -17.67 -12.11
CA LEU A 19 -6.30 -16.96 -11.51
C LEU A 19 -6.75 -15.73 -10.72
N TYR A 20 -7.59 -14.87 -11.29
CA TYR A 20 -8.13 -13.70 -10.60
C TYR A 20 -8.89 -14.09 -9.33
N GLU A 21 -9.66 -15.16 -9.39
CA GLU A 21 -10.42 -15.63 -8.23
C GLU A 21 -9.51 -16.20 -7.14
N SER A 22 -8.44 -16.90 -7.52
CA SER A 22 -7.43 -17.38 -6.59
C SER A 22 -6.65 -16.23 -5.94
N LEU A 23 -6.33 -15.17 -6.70
CA LEU A 23 -5.73 -13.95 -6.18
C LEU A 23 -6.68 -13.24 -5.20
N SER A 24 -7.94 -13.06 -5.58
CA SER A 24 -8.95 -12.44 -4.72
C SER A 24 -9.13 -13.22 -3.41
N ARG A 25 -9.21 -14.57 -3.47
CA ARG A 25 -9.25 -15.41 -2.26
C ARG A 25 -8.04 -15.22 -1.38
N ARG A 26 -6.84 -15.02 -1.94
CA ARG A 26 -5.62 -14.75 -1.16
C ARG A 26 -5.61 -13.36 -0.55
N THR A 27 -6.03 -12.34 -1.29
CA THR A 27 -6.19 -10.97 -0.77
C THR A 27 -7.22 -10.95 0.36
N GLN A 28 -8.32 -11.72 0.23
CA GLN A 28 -9.35 -11.87 1.27
C GLN A 28 -8.96 -12.82 2.42
N ALA A 29 -8.04 -13.76 2.21
CA ALA A 29 -7.45 -14.58 3.27
C ALA A 29 -6.30 -13.86 3.98
N SER A 30 -5.90 -12.69 3.46
CA SER A 30 -5.01 -11.75 4.10
C SER A 30 -5.76 -10.51 4.65
N PRO A 31 -6.67 -10.62 5.66
CA PRO A 31 -7.11 -9.43 6.38
C PRO A 31 -6.85 -9.51 7.88
N VAL A 32 -6.63 -8.32 8.46
CA VAL A 32 -6.68 -7.98 9.90
C VAL A 32 -5.63 -8.65 10.79
N GLY A 33 -4.37 -8.54 10.36
CA GLY A 33 -3.19 -9.03 11.09
C GLY A 33 -1.96 -8.13 10.99
N ASN A 34 -1.94 -7.20 10.04
CA ASN A 34 -0.72 -6.50 9.64
C ASN A 34 -0.73 -5.07 10.14
N CYS A 35 0.45 -4.59 10.56
CA CYS A 35 0.64 -3.20 10.92
C CYS A 35 0.15 -2.28 9.78
N PRO A 36 -0.66 -1.25 10.06
CA PRO A 36 -1.11 -0.27 9.07
C PRO A 36 0.06 0.39 8.32
N LEU A 37 1.17 0.63 9.02
CA LEU A 37 2.42 1.12 8.44
C LEU A 37 2.97 0.15 7.38
N ASP A 38 3.01 -1.15 7.68
CA ASP A 38 3.49 -2.17 6.74
C ASP A 38 2.60 -2.29 5.51
N VAL A 39 1.28 -2.18 5.70
CA VAL A 39 0.32 -2.19 4.59
C VAL A 39 0.54 -0.98 3.69
N CYS A 40 0.66 0.22 4.28
CA CYS A 40 0.95 1.45 3.56
C CYS A 40 2.28 1.35 2.79
N ALA A 41 3.36 0.91 3.46
CA ALA A 41 4.67 0.75 2.84
C ALA A 41 4.65 -0.27 1.70
N SER A 42 3.92 -1.37 1.85
CA SER A 42 3.78 -2.39 0.81
C SER A 42 3.04 -1.85 -0.42
N TYR A 43 1.96 -1.09 -0.22
CA TYR A 43 1.23 -0.45 -1.30
C TYR A 43 2.08 0.59 -2.03
N LEU A 44 2.81 1.43 -1.29
CA LEU A 44 3.74 2.40 -1.87
C LEU A 44 4.82 1.72 -2.73
N ARG A 45 5.43 0.64 -2.23
CA ARG A 45 6.46 -0.11 -2.99
C ARG A 45 5.88 -0.73 -4.27
N MET A 46 4.64 -1.21 -4.24
CA MET A 46 3.94 -1.68 -5.44
C MET A 46 3.78 -0.55 -6.46
N CYS A 47 3.26 0.62 -6.03
CA CYS A 47 3.08 1.77 -6.91
C CYS A 47 4.42 2.27 -7.47
N ARG A 48 5.48 2.26 -6.66
CA ARG A 48 6.85 2.57 -7.10
C ARG A 48 7.32 1.62 -8.19
N ALA A 49 7.06 0.32 -8.06
CA ALA A 49 7.42 -0.68 -9.07
C ALA A 49 6.61 -0.52 -10.38
N GLN A 50 5.41 0.06 -10.31
CA GLN A 50 4.55 0.35 -11.46
C GLN A 50 4.83 1.74 -12.08
N SER A 51 5.54 2.60 -11.36
CA SER A 51 5.88 3.94 -11.83
C SER A 51 6.76 3.88 -13.08
N CYS A 52 6.42 4.67 -14.09
CA CYS A 52 7.22 4.80 -15.31
C CYS A 52 8.45 5.70 -15.14
N GLY A 53 8.57 6.44 -14.02
CA GLY A 53 9.71 7.30 -13.71
C GLY A 53 9.86 8.57 -14.57
N LYS A 54 8.82 8.95 -15.34
CA LYS A 54 8.83 10.16 -16.18
C LYS A 54 8.90 11.44 -15.35
N CYS A 55 7.97 11.61 -14.42
CA CYS A 55 7.90 12.75 -13.49
C CYS A 55 8.98 12.64 -12.41
N VAL A 56 9.68 13.75 -12.12
CA VAL A 56 10.63 13.87 -11.01
C VAL A 56 10.03 13.51 -9.65
N PRO A 57 8.84 14.01 -9.25
CA PRO A 57 8.23 13.62 -7.97
C PRO A 57 8.03 12.10 -7.86
N CYS A 58 7.72 11.44 -8.98
CA CYS A 58 7.50 9.99 -9.02
C CYS A 58 8.83 9.21 -8.99
N ARG A 59 9.83 9.65 -9.77
CA ARG A 59 11.13 8.96 -9.92
C ARG A 59 11.97 9.01 -8.66
N ILE A 60 11.96 10.15 -7.96
CA ILE A 60 12.77 10.37 -6.77
C ILE A 60 11.90 10.28 -5.52
N GLY A 61 10.76 10.97 -5.50
CA GLY A 61 9.92 11.11 -4.32
C GLY A 61 9.34 9.81 -3.80
N LEU A 62 8.89 8.88 -4.66
CA LEU A 62 8.38 7.57 -4.20
C LEU A 62 9.46 6.72 -3.52
N SER A 63 10.71 6.85 -3.97
CA SER A 63 11.85 6.19 -3.32
C SER A 63 12.15 6.85 -1.96
N THR A 64 12.10 8.18 -1.89
CA THR A 64 12.25 8.93 -0.63
C THR A 64 11.16 8.56 0.38
N LEU A 65 9.89 8.51 -0.04
CA LEU A 65 8.79 8.08 0.83
C LEU A 65 9.00 6.67 1.37
N SER A 66 9.42 5.72 0.53
CA SER A 66 9.69 4.36 0.99
C SER A 66 10.78 4.33 2.04
N ASN A 67 11.89 5.05 1.83
CA ASN A 67 12.99 5.09 2.79
C ASN A 67 12.57 5.73 4.12
N LEU A 68 11.71 6.76 4.08
CA LEU A 68 11.18 7.37 5.30
C LEU A 68 10.25 6.42 6.05
N LEU A 69 9.38 5.67 5.35
CA LEU A 69 8.54 4.65 5.97
C LEU A 69 9.37 3.51 6.56
N ASP A 70 10.43 3.07 5.88
CA ASP A 70 11.34 2.03 6.38
C ASP A 70 12.06 2.50 7.66
N LYS A 71 12.57 3.74 7.68
CA LYS A 71 13.13 4.37 8.89
C LYS A 71 12.15 4.38 10.06
N ILE A 72 10.91 4.82 9.81
CA ILE A 72 9.87 4.84 10.84
C ILE A 72 9.59 3.42 11.35
N ALA A 73 9.49 2.44 10.46
CA ALA A 73 9.23 1.04 10.82
C ALA A 73 10.35 0.45 11.69
N GLU A 74 11.61 0.83 11.44
CA GLU A 74 12.79 0.44 12.21
C GLU A 74 12.93 1.21 13.54
N GLY A 75 12.05 2.16 13.82
CA GLY A 75 12.13 3.02 15.00
C GLY A 75 13.23 4.08 14.89
N GLU A 76 13.70 4.35 13.67
CA GLU A 76 14.70 5.36 13.37
C GLU A 76 14.02 6.67 12.97
N GLY A 77 14.18 7.70 13.79
CA GLY A 77 13.70 9.04 13.49
C GLY A 77 12.97 9.69 14.65
N ASP A 78 12.36 10.82 14.35
CA ASP A 78 11.67 11.68 15.30
C ASP A 78 10.45 12.34 14.63
N GLU A 79 9.83 13.29 15.33
CA GLU A 79 8.67 14.02 14.80
C GLU A 79 8.98 14.76 13.50
N SER A 80 10.22 15.24 13.31
CA SER A 80 10.64 15.87 12.05
C SER A 80 10.65 14.89 10.87
N THR A 81 10.85 13.59 11.14
CA THR A 81 10.75 12.54 10.12
C THR A 81 9.31 12.38 9.63
N LEU A 82 8.32 12.50 10.52
CA LEU A 82 6.91 12.48 10.14
C LEU A 82 6.51 13.73 9.34
N GLU A 83 6.98 14.91 9.76
CA GLU A 83 6.76 16.14 9.00
C GLU A 83 7.38 16.07 7.60
N LEU A 84 8.59 15.53 7.49
CA LEU A 84 9.24 15.34 6.19
C LEU A 84 8.48 14.33 5.32
N LEU A 85 7.99 13.23 5.90
CA LEU A 85 7.16 12.26 5.20
C LEU A 85 5.88 12.90 4.66
N GLU A 86 5.17 13.64 5.49
CA GLU A 86 3.93 14.34 5.16
C GLU A 86 4.15 15.36 4.04
N ASN A 87 5.15 16.24 4.19
CA ASN A 87 5.49 17.24 3.19
C ASN A 87 5.90 16.61 1.85
N THR A 88 6.71 15.54 1.89
CA THR A 88 7.13 14.84 0.68
C THR A 88 5.92 14.21 -0.03
N ALA A 89 5.00 13.61 0.71
CA ALA A 89 3.80 13.01 0.15
C ALA A 89 2.89 14.08 -0.47
N SER A 90 2.64 15.20 0.21
CA SER A 90 1.85 16.32 -0.33
C SER A 90 2.41 16.86 -1.64
N VAL A 91 3.73 17.09 -1.71
CA VAL A 91 4.37 17.56 -2.94
C VAL A 91 4.18 16.57 -4.09
N ILE A 92 4.32 15.26 -3.83
CA ILE A 92 4.14 14.26 -4.89
C ILE A 92 2.68 14.19 -5.32
N ALA A 93 1.73 14.22 -4.38
CA ALA A 93 0.31 14.20 -4.69
C ALA A 93 -0.09 15.40 -5.57
N ASP A 94 0.41 16.59 -5.26
CA ASP A 94 0.07 17.81 -5.99
C ASP A 94 0.74 17.92 -7.37
N THR A 95 1.87 17.23 -7.58
CA THR A 95 2.73 17.43 -8.77
C THR A 95 2.95 16.19 -9.64
N ALA A 96 2.39 15.04 -9.27
CA ALA A 96 2.49 13.84 -10.08
C ALA A 96 1.71 13.97 -11.40
N ASP A 97 2.35 13.58 -12.51
CA ASP A 97 1.75 13.64 -13.85
C ASP A 97 0.62 12.61 -14.05
N CYS A 98 0.54 11.57 -13.22
CA CYS A 98 -0.40 10.46 -13.41
C CYS A 98 -0.94 9.90 -12.09
N ALA A 99 -2.02 9.12 -12.21
CA ALA A 99 -2.73 8.52 -11.09
C ALA A 99 -1.84 7.61 -10.23
N ILE A 100 -0.89 6.86 -10.80
CA ILE A 100 0.00 5.98 -10.02
C ILE A 100 0.83 6.79 -9.02
N GLY A 101 1.37 7.93 -9.43
CA GLY A 101 2.15 8.80 -8.55
C GLY A 101 1.27 9.48 -7.50
N TYR A 102 0.10 9.97 -7.92
CA TYR A 102 -0.89 10.58 -7.04
C TYR A 102 -1.39 9.60 -5.96
N GLU A 103 -1.93 8.45 -6.35
CA GLU A 103 -2.51 7.45 -5.43
C GLU A 103 -1.47 6.91 -4.46
N ALA A 104 -0.22 6.73 -4.92
CA ALA A 104 0.88 6.32 -4.06
C ALA A 104 1.11 7.31 -2.92
N ALA A 105 1.14 8.62 -3.23
CA ALA A 105 1.36 9.66 -2.23
C ALA A 105 0.12 9.91 -1.36
N ASP A 106 -1.06 9.94 -1.98
CA ASP A 106 -2.33 10.12 -1.29
C ASP A 106 -2.57 9.01 -0.25
N SER A 107 -2.21 7.76 -0.58
CA SER A 107 -2.29 6.66 0.40
C SER A 107 -1.45 6.90 1.66
N VAL A 108 -0.29 7.56 1.54
CA VAL A 108 0.58 7.90 2.68
C VAL A 108 -0.04 9.03 3.51
N LEU A 109 -0.66 10.01 2.86
CA LEU A 109 -1.38 11.09 3.55
C LEU A 109 -2.59 10.56 4.31
N GLN A 110 -3.38 9.69 3.69
CA GLN A 110 -4.50 9.01 4.34
C GLN A 110 -4.02 8.15 5.51
N ALA A 111 -2.89 7.45 5.36
CA ALA A 111 -2.29 6.66 6.42
C ALA A 111 -1.88 7.54 7.62
N LEU A 112 -1.19 8.65 7.37
CA LEU A 112 -0.80 9.61 8.40
C LEU A 112 -2.00 10.24 9.10
N SER A 113 -3.08 10.55 8.37
CA SER A 113 -4.31 11.09 8.94
C SER A 113 -5.08 10.05 9.76
N GLY A 114 -5.14 8.80 9.28
CA GLY A 114 -5.96 7.73 9.87
C GLY A 114 -5.34 7.03 11.07
N PHE A 115 -4.02 6.85 11.10
CA PHE A 115 -3.34 6.07 12.13
C PHE A 115 -1.99 6.67 12.57
N ARG A 116 -1.94 8.00 12.73
CA ARG A 116 -0.75 8.73 13.21
C ARG A 116 -0.14 8.15 14.49
N ASP A 117 -0.98 7.69 15.41
CA ASP A 117 -0.56 7.12 16.68
C ASP A 117 0.31 5.86 16.49
N ASP A 118 0.03 5.05 15.46
CA ASP A 118 0.85 3.89 15.13
C ASP A 118 2.23 4.27 14.61
N PHE A 119 2.33 5.32 13.79
CA PHE A 119 3.62 5.88 13.36
C PHE A 119 4.45 6.35 14.56
N ILE A 120 3.82 7.07 15.50
CA ILE A 120 4.48 7.55 16.72
C ILE A 120 4.89 6.38 17.62
N SER A 121 4.07 5.34 17.72
CA SER A 121 4.40 4.13 18.49
C SER A 121 5.60 3.40 17.91
N HIS A 122 5.70 3.29 16.58
CA HIS A 122 6.88 2.75 15.92
C HIS A 122 8.15 3.56 16.26
N LEU A 123 8.10 4.89 16.18
CA LEU A 123 9.26 5.74 16.53
C LEU A 123 9.65 5.66 18.01
N LYS A 124 8.68 5.60 18.93
CA LYS A 124 8.97 5.64 20.38
C LYS A 124 9.27 4.27 20.99
N LYS A 125 8.64 3.21 20.47
CA LYS A 125 8.63 1.87 21.09
C LYS A 125 9.15 0.78 20.15
N GLY A 126 9.36 1.07 18.86
CA GLY A 126 9.74 0.09 17.84
C GLY A 126 8.65 -0.93 17.52
N VAL A 127 7.42 -0.71 17.98
CA VAL A 127 6.28 -1.62 17.80
C VAL A 127 5.00 -0.86 17.46
N CYS A 128 4.18 -1.47 16.62
CA CYS A 128 2.84 -0.97 16.29
C CYS A 128 1.98 -0.90 17.55
N SER A 129 1.13 0.13 17.66
CA SER A 129 0.22 0.28 18.80
C SER A 129 -1.03 -0.57 18.65
N ALA A 130 -1.43 -0.83 17.42
CA ALA A 130 -2.61 -1.61 17.13
C ALA A 130 -2.36 -3.12 17.35
N SER A 131 -3.27 -3.72 18.12
CA SER A 131 -3.23 -5.14 18.47
C SER A 131 -3.86 -5.96 17.35
N PHE A 132 -3.02 -6.53 16.48
CA PHE A 132 -3.48 -7.45 15.45
C PHE A 132 -3.01 -8.88 15.74
N SER A 133 -3.88 -9.86 15.49
CA SER A 133 -3.47 -11.26 15.42
C SER A 133 -2.87 -11.52 14.05
N SER A 134 -1.56 -11.32 13.94
CA SER A 134 -0.81 -11.35 12.67
C SER A 134 -0.73 -12.71 12.00
N VAL A 135 -0.99 -13.79 12.75
CA VAL A 135 -0.82 -15.15 12.25
C VAL A 135 -2.15 -15.65 11.68
N PRO A 136 -2.27 -15.84 10.34
CA PRO A 136 -3.49 -16.36 9.74
C PRO A 136 -3.87 -17.72 10.33
N CYS A 137 -2.87 -18.53 10.72
CA CYS A 137 -3.03 -19.84 11.36
C CYS A 137 -3.84 -19.79 12.67
N VAL A 138 -3.87 -18.63 13.35
CA VAL A 138 -4.55 -18.45 14.64
C VAL A 138 -5.85 -17.67 14.48
N SER A 139 -5.94 -16.78 13.48
CA SER A 139 -7.09 -15.88 13.31
C SER A 139 -8.06 -16.30 12.22
N ARG A 140 -7.59 -16.80 11.06
CA ARG A 140 -8.42 -16.99 9.83
C ARG A 140 -7.91 -18.06 8.87
N CYS A 141 -7.30 -19.15 9.36
CA CYS A 141 -6.78 -20.21 8.49
C CYS A 141 -7.92 -20.78 7.64
N PRO A 142 -7.84 -20.74 6.30
CA PRO A 142 -8.87 -21.33 5.44
C PRO A 142 -8.70 -22.85 5.26
N ALA A 143 -7.63 -23.43 5.82
CA ALA A 143 -7.35 -24.86 5.80
C ALA A 143 -8.10 -25.60 6.91
#